data_AF-A0A061J3U3-F1
#
_entry.id   AF-A0A061J3U3-F1
#
_cell.length_a   1.000
_cell.length_b   1.000
_cell.length_c   1.000
_cell.angle_alpha   90.00
_cell.angle_beta   90.00
_cell.angle_gamma   90.00
#
_symmetry.space_group_name_H-M   'P 1'
#
loop_
_entity.id
_entity.type
_entity.pdbx_description
1 polymer ?
#
loop_
_entity_poly.entity_id
_entity_poly.type
_entity_poly.pdbx_seq_one_letter_code
_entity_poly.pdbx_strand_id
1 'polypeptide(L)'
;MICDSGDEAGVRSEVRFLNMPNRGGFDICLSCAVYFYRDASLKLSQALGDCLQSYRVSPVADIKLHSFVSEENVAHLTVSVLPWGARPIVWVLRQDGHNPPANWRSAVKMKSCHQYDPSLRNGGSYDDQCATCMQPLANGMPVLVTVCGHWFHVDCVQEMLSMMSDECPVCRREKVLASCFDVVGRSNMYNVQVDCPTASKEFILVVGALLTLNGEYNNPTNIAACRSILVKHPCVTDFDAVVDRHNSTSSQKQLL
;
A
#
# COMPACT_ATOMS: atom_id res chain seq x y z
N MET A 1 22.34 39.02 -4.05
CA MET A 1 22.90 39.76 -2.90
C MET A 1 21.82 39.82 -1.82
N ILE A 2 21.96 39.00 -0.78
CA ILE A 2 21.13 39.05 0.41
C ILE A 2 22.09 39.50 1.50
N CYS A 3 22.21 40.80 1.69
CA CYS A 3 22.83 41.47 2.84
C CYS A 3 22.70 42.95 2.53
N ASP A 4 21.69 43.61 3.11
CA ASP A 4 21.68 45.06 3.16
C ASP A 4 21.64 45.48 4.63
N SER A 5 22.69 46.22 5.00
CA SER A 5 22.91 47.00 6.21
C SER A 5 22.57 46.36 7.58
N GLY A 6 23.59 45.73 8.18
CA GLY A 6 24.06 46.01 9.53
C GLY A 6 23.11 45.86 10.71
N ASP A 7 22.96 44.63 11.20
CA ASP A 7 23.14 44.33 12.63
C ASP A 7 23.74 42.91 12.76
N GLU A 8 24.64 42.75 13.70
CA GLU A 8 25.68 41.71 13.74
C GLU A 8 25.13 40.26 13.86
N ALA A 9 25.66 39.38 12.99
CA ALA A 9 25.71 37.92 13.10
C ALA A 9 24.40 37.09 13.05
N GLY A 10 23.27 37.66 12.59
CA GLY A 10 21.99 36.95 12.43
C GLY A 10 21.66 36.50 11.00
N VAL A 11 21.05 35.32 10.85
CA VAL A 11 20.31 34.87 9.67
C VAL A 11 18.82 35.04 9.97
N ARG A 12 18.11 35.84 9.17
CA ARG A 12 16.67 36.09 9.34
C ARG A 12 15.86 35.05 8.59
N SER A 13 15.06 34.26 9.30
CA SER A 13 14.08 33.36 8.69
C SER A 13 12.76 34.09 8.53
N GLU A 14 12.38 34.47 7.31
CA GLU A 14 11.06 35.07 7.03
C GLU A 14 10.14 34.08 6.32
N VAL A 15 8.92 33.90 6.83
CA VAL A 15 7.84 33.20 6.11
C VAL A 15 6.75 34.22 5.77
N ARG A 16 6.40 34.26 4.47
CA ARG A 16 5.20 34.97 4.01
C ARG A 16 4.07 33.97 3.82
N PHE A 17 3.00 34.13 4.58
CA PHE A 17 1.75 33.42 4.32
C PHE A 17 0.96 34.19 3.27
N LEU A 18 0.50 33.49 2.22
CA LEU A 18 -0.24 34.09 1.09
C LEU A 18 -1.48 34.89 1.53
N ASN A 19 -2.04 34.57 2.70
CA ASN A 19 -3.31 35.14 3.20
C ASN A 19 -3.15 36.00 4.47
N MET A 20 -1.94 36.38 4.88
CA MET A 20 -1.72 37.26 6.04
C MET A 20 -0.74 38.38 5.69
N PRO A 21 -1.06 39.66 5.99
CA PRO A 21 -0.19 40.79 5.64
C PRO A 21 1.08 40.87 6.50
N ASN A 22 1.11 40.22 7.67
CA ASN A 22 2.27 40.25 8.57
C ASN A 22 3.28 39.15 8.23
N ARG A 23 4.56 39.54 8.14
CA ARG A 23 5.67 38.61 8.07
C ARG A 23 5.92 38.02 9.45
N GLY A 24 5.85 36.70 9.56
CA GLY A 24 6.30 35.97 10.74
C GLY A 24 7.73 35.49 10.51
N GLY A 25 8.65 35.86 11.39
CA GLY A 25 10.04 35.45 11.30
C GLY A 25 10.78 35.65 12.60
N PHE A 26 11.89 34.95 12.75
CA PHE A 26 12.78 35.06 13.91
C PHE A 26 14.22 35.15 13.41
N ASP A 27 15.03 35.91 14.13
CA ASP A 27 16.46 36.02 13.87
C ASP A 27 17.20 34.93 14.65
N ILE A 28 18.04 34.16 13.96
CA ILE A 28 18.93 33.18 14.58
C ILE A 28 20.36 33.56 14.30
N CYS A 29 21.27 33.42 15.27
CA CYS A 29 22.68 33.63 14.95
C CYS A 29 23.17 32.58 13.94
N LEU A 30 24.22 32.91 13.17
CA LEU A 30 24.76 32.01 12.15
C LEU A 30 25.11 30.62 12.70
N SER A 31 25.68 30.55 13.91
CA SER A 31 26.00 29.28 14.57
C SER A 31 24.76 28.44 14.85
N CYS A 32 23.67 29.06 15.31
CA CYS A 32 22.38 28.38 15.50
C CYS A 32 21.76 27.95 14.17
N ALA A 33 21.85 28.77 13.12
CA ALA A 33 21.39 28.41 11.78
C ALA A 33 22.09 27.14 11.26
N VAL A 34 23.42 27.10 11.38
CA VAL A 34 24.22 25.93 10.98
C VAL A 34 23.87 24.71 11.84
N TYR A 35 23.71 24.89 13.16
CA TYR A 35 23.31 23.82 14.07
C TYR A 35 21.94 23.24 13.69
N PHE A 36 20.90 24.07 13.54
CA PHE A 36 19.55 23.61 13.20
C PHE A 36 19.48 22.98 11.81
N TYR A 37 20.21 23.52 10.82
CA TYR A 37 20.31 22.89 9.51
C TYR A 37 20.94 21.50 9.59
N ARG A 38 22.05 21.37 10.33
CA ARG A 38 22.74 20.09 10.53
C ARG A 38 21.87 19.11 11.31
N ASP A 39 21.21 19.55 12.37
CA ASP A 39 20.31 18.73 13.19
C ASP A 39 19.10 18.26 12.37
N ALA A 40 18.46 19.14 11.59
CA ALA A 40 17.38 18.77 10.69
C ALA A 40 17.85 17.81 9.59
N SER A 41 19.03 18.04 9.01
CA SER A 41 19.64 17.16 8.00
C SER A 41 20.03 15.81 8.59
N LEU A 42 20.52 15.74 9.82
CA LEU A 42 20.82 14.49 10.54
C LEU A 42 19.55 13.75 10.93
N LYS A 43 18.52 14.43 11.43
CA LYS A 43 17.21 13.82 11.72
C LYS A 43 16.56 13.29 10.46
N LEU A 44 16.63 14.04 9.36
CA LEU A 44 16.17 13.59 8.05
C LEU A 44 17.01 12.41 7.57
N SER A 45 18.33 12.48 7.66
CA SER A 45 19.25 11.41 7.28
C SER A 45 19.11 10.16 8.16
N GLN A 46 18.75 10.29 9.44
CA GLN A 46 18.42 9.17 10.32
C GLN A 46 17.06 8.59 9.95
N ALA A 47 16.05 9.43 9.73
CA ALA A 47 14.73 9.01 9.25
C ALA A 47 14.78 8.34 7.86
N LEU A 48 15.75 8.73 7.02
CA LEU A 48 16.04 8.11 5.71
C LEU A 48 17.08 6.99 5.80
N GLY A 49 17.90 6.97 6.86
CA GLY A 49 19.03 6.07 7.09
C GLY A 49 18.62 4.78 7.76
N ASP A 50 17.42 4.75 8.34
CA ASP A 50 16.67 3.53 8.61
C ASP A 50 16.25 2.90 7.26
N CYS A 51 17.23 2.22 6.67
CA CYS A 51 17.23 1.61 5.34
C CYS A 51 17.19 2.62 4.19
N LEU A 52 18.34 2.79 3.51
CA LEU A 52 18.37 2.84 2.04
C LEU A 52 17.79 1.52 1.51
N GLN A 53 16.49 1.30 1.73
CA GLN A 53 15.73 0.32 1.00
C GLN A 53 15.67 0.85 -0.41
N SER A 54 16.14 0.05 -1.37
CA SER A 54 15.95 0.34 -2.77
C SER A 54 14.44 0.35 -3.05
N TYR A 55 13.83 1.52 -2.94
CA TYR A 55 12.48 1.72 -3.42
C TYR A 55 12.52 1.43 -4.91
N ARG A 56 11.79 0.40 -5.35
CA ARG A 56 11.64 0.07 -6.77
C ARG A 56 10.71 1.09 -7.42
N VAL A 57 11.12 2.36 -7.45
CA VAL A 57 10.34 3.42 -8.07
C VAL A 57 10.55 3.32 -9.57
N SER A 58 9.71 2.51 -10.23
CA SER A 58 9.27 2.92 -11.56
C SER A 58 8.41 4.17 -11.35
N PRO A 59 8.67 5.30 -12.04
CA PRO A 59 7.82 6.50 -11.94
C PRO A 59 6.38 6.25 -12.42
N VAL A 60 6.07 5.04 -12.87
CA VAL A 60 4.81 4.61 -13.48
C VAL A 60 3.95 3.80 -12.50
N ALA A 61 4.21 3.83 -11.20
CA ALA A 61 3.35 3.12 -10.24
C ALA A 61 1.91 3.64 -10.33
N ASP A 62 0.95 2.74 -10.53
CA ASP A 62 -0.47 3.09 -10.65
C ASP A 62 -1.34 1.99 -10.07
N ILE A 63 -2.54 2.37 -9.66
CA ILE A 63 -3.55 1.45 -9.17
C ILE A 63 -4.90 1.75 -9.79
N LYS A 64 -5.52 0.72 -10.35
CA LYS A 64 -6.86 0.81 -10.95
C LYS A 64 -7.80 -0.14 -10.23
N LEU A 65 -8.97 0.39 -9.89
CA LEU A 65 -10.09 -0.38 -9.37
C LEU A 65 -10.93 -0.85 -10.56
N HIS A 66 -11.14 -2.16 -10.69
CA HIS A 66 -11.95 -2.75 -11.75
C HIS A 66 -13.36 -3.09 -11.26
N SER A 67 -13.47 -3.62 -10.05
CA SER A 67 -14.76 -3.92 -9.43
C SER A 67 -14.71 -3.69 -7.92
N PHE A 68 -15.88 -3.38 -7.37
CA PHE A 68 -16.11 -3.21 -5.94
C PHE A 68 -17.50 -3.73 -5.62
N VAL A 69 -17.58 -4.63 -4.64
CA VAL A 69 -18.85 -5.16 -4.10
C VAL A 69 -18.71 -5.19 -2.59
N SER A 70 -19.72 -4.71 -1.86
CA SER A 70 -19.77 -4.79 -0.40
C SER A 70 -20.91 -5.71 -0.01
N GLU A 71 -20.60 -6.82 0.65
CA GLU A 71 -21.58 -7.82 1.12
C GLU A 71 -21.45 -7.98 2.63
N GLU A 72 -22.55 -7.78 3.35
CA GLU A 72 -22.58 -7.83 4.82
C GLU A 72 -21.47 -6.99 5.43
N ASN A 73 -20.42 -7.60 5.97
CA ASN A 73 -19.28 -6.94 6.62
C ASN A 73 -17.96 -7.10 5.84
N VAL A 74 -18.01 -7.51 4.57
CA VAL A 74 -16.82 -7.76 3.75
C VAL A 74 -16.93 -7.01 2.42
N ALA A 75 -15.90 -6.23 2.09
CA ALA A 75 -15.75 -5.61 0.78
C ALA A 75 -14.83 -6.44 -0.11
N HIS A 76 -15.30 -6.77 -1.29
CA HIS A 76 -14.59 -7.46 -2.35
C HIS A 76 -14.17 -6.46 -3.42
N LEU A 77 -12.88 -6.41 -3.73
CA LEU A 77 -12.31 -5.53 -4.73
C LEU A 77 -11.49 -6.35 -5.72
N THR A 78 -11.60 -6.02 -7.00
CA THR A 78 -10.61 -6.43 -8.00
C THR A 78 -9.81 -5.20 -8.41
N VAL A 79 -8.50 -5.24 -8.17
CA VAL A 79 -7.59 -4.13 -8.46
C VAL A 79 -6.44 -4.60 -9.33
N SER A 80 -5.96 -3.72 -10.22
CA SER A 80 -4.69 -3.93 -10.90
C SER A 80 -3.65 -2.97 -10.35
N VAL A 81 -2.48 -3.49 -10.01
CA VAL A 81 -1.36 -2.73 -9.45
C VAL A 81 -0.19 -2.80 -10.42
N LEU A 82 0.40 -1.64 -10.73
CA LEU A 82 1.57 -1.48 -11.57
C LEU A 82 2.73 -0.95 -10.72
N PRO A 83 3.99 -1.43 -10.88
CA PRO A 83 4.46 -2.59 -11.69
C PRO A 83 4.00 -3.96 -11.16
N TRP A 84 4.25 -5.07 -11.89
CA TRP A 84 3.75 -6.41 -11.52
C TRP A 84 4.21 -6.81 -10.10
N GLY A 85 5.47 -6.51 -9.75
CA GLY A 85 6.02 -6.78 -8.41
C GLY A 85 5.42 -5.93 -7.28
N ALA A 86 4.70 -4.84 -7.61
CA ALA A 86 4.01 -4.05 -6.60
C ALA A 86 2.83 -4.82 -6.01
N ARG A 87 2.58 -4.59 -4.72
CA ARG A 87 1.51 -5.26 -3.98
C ARG A 87 0.42 -4.26 -3.59
N PRO A 88 -0.85 -4.66 -3.57
CA PRO A 88 -1.86 -3.81 -2.99
C PRO A 88 -1.63 -3.70 -1.48
N ILE A 89 -1.89 -2.53 -0.92
CA ILE A 89 -2.12 -2.28 0.50
C ILE A 89 -3.50 -1.65 0.64
N VAL A 90 -4.33 -2.13 1.57
CA VAL A 90 -5.69 -1.63 1.72
C VAL A 90 -5.97 -1.36 3.19
N TRP A 91 -6.59 -0.22 3.47
CA TRP A 91 -6.98 0.17 4.82
C TRP A 91 -8.19 1.08 4.82
N VAL A 92 -8.90 1.10 5.94
CA VAL A 92 -9.98 2.05 6.18
C VAL A 92 -9.37 3.32 6.78
N LEU A 93 -9.73 4.48 6.24
CA LEU A 93 -9.31 5.77 6.77
C LEU A 93 -9.98 6.02 8.12
N ARG A 94 -9.17 6.36 9.12
CA ARG A 94 -9.66 6.62 10.49
C ARG A 94 -9.64 8.11 10.78
N GLN A 95 -10.42 8.54 11.77
CA GLN A 95 -10.45 9.95 12.20
C GLN A 95 -9.14 10.37 12.87
N ASP A 96 -8.42 9.43 13.49
CA ASP A 96 -7.18 9.65 14.23
C ASP A 96 -5.91 9.60 13.36
N GLY A 97 -6.02 9.31 12.06
CA GLY A 97 -4.86 9.31 11.16
C GLY A 97 -5.15 8.85 9.73
N HIS A 98 -4.30 9.31 8.80
CA HIS A 98 -4.45 9.01 7.36
C HIS A 98 -3.65 7.79 6.88
N ASN A 99 -2.69 7.33 7.68
CA ASN A 99 -1.78 6.26 7.30
C ASN A 99 -2.37 4.88 7.60
N PRO A 100 -1.98 3.83 6.84
CA PRO A 100 -2.31 2.47 7.18
C PRO A 100 -1.85 2.13 8.61
N PRO A 101 -2.68 1.40 9.39
CA PRO A 101 -2.27 0.94 10.71
C PRO A 101 -1.17 -0.15 10.58
N ALA A 102 -0.37 -0.34 11.62
CA ALA A 102 0.71 -1.34 11.62
C ALA A 102 0.20 -2.77 11.34
N ASN A 103 -1.03 -3.07 11.76
CA ASN A 103 -1.69 -4.37 11.57
C ASN A 103 -2.67 -4.38 10.37
N TRP A 104 -2.49 -3.52 9.37
CA TRP A 104 -3.40 -3.42 8.23
C TRP A 104 -3.72 -4.77 7.56
N ARG A 105 -2.75 -5.70 7.54
CA ARG A 105 -2.91 -7.04 6.96
C ARG A 105 -3.95 -7.91 7.66
N SER A 106 -4.22 -7.69 8.95
CA SER A 106 -5.14 -8.54 9.72
C SER A 106 -6.57 -8.45 9.23
N ALA A 107 -6.96 -7.31 8.64
CA ALA A 107 -8.30 -7.06 8.13
C ALA A 107 -8.42 -7.30 6.61
N VAL A 108 -7.35 -7.78 5.96
CA VAL A 108 -7.29 -7.85 4.50
C VAL A 108 -6.73 -9.17 4.01
N LYS A 109 -7.46 -9.83 3.11
CA LYS A 109 -7.00 -11.02 2.37
C LYS A 109 -6.77 -10.64 0.91
N MET A 110 -5.61 -11.01 0.38
CA MET A 110 -5.21 -10.66 -0.99
C MET A 110 -4.79 -11.92 -1.74
N LYS A 111 -5.24 -12.05 -2.98
CA LYS A 111 -4.81 -13.12 -3.89
C LYS A 111 -4.46 -12.54 -5.24
N SER A 112 -3.25 -12.83 -5.73
CA SER A 112 -2.87 -12.50 -7.10
C SER A 112 -3.55 -13.44 -8.09
N CYS A 113 -4.00 -12.93 -9.23
CA CYS A 113 -4.45 -13.75 -10.36
C CYS A 113 -3.31 -14.53 -11.03
N HIS A 114 -2.05 -14.16 -10.78
CA HIS A 114 -0.85 -14.86 -11.26
C HIS A 114 -0.12 -15.56 -10.10
N GLN A 115 -0.89 -16.20 -9.21
CA GLN A 115 -0.33 -17.05 -8.17
C GLN A 115 0.27 -18.32 -8.77
N TYR A 116 1.17 -18.95 -8.02
CA TYR A 116 1.69 -20.27 -8.38
C TYR A 116 0.56 -21.28 -8.45
N ASP A 117 0.47 -21.99 -9.58
CA ASP A 117 -0.45 -23.10 -9.78
C ASP A 117 0.36 -24.40 -9.95
N PRO A 118 0.42 -25.25 -8.90
CA PRO A 118 1.16 -26.51 -8.95
C PRO A 118 0.66 -27.46 -10.04
N SER A 119 -0.59 -27.31 -10.51
CA SER A 119 -1.18 -28.18 -11.52
C SER A 119 -0.65 -27.93 -12.94
N LEU A 120 -0.09 -26.75 -13.19
CA LEU A 120 0.52 -26.39 -14.47
C LEU A 120 1.96 -26.90 -14.63
N ARG A 121 2.42 -27.75 -13.71
CA ARG A 121 3.78 -28.28 -13.67
C ARG A 121 3.95 -29.52 -14.55
N ASN A 122 5.05 -29.57 -15.30
CA ASN A 122 5.54 -30.78 -15.96
C ASN A 122 6.64 -31.46 -15.11
N GLY A 123 6.28 -32.40 -14.20
CA GLY A 123 7.22 -33.37 -13.58
C GLY A 123 7.91 -32.99 -12.24
N GLY A 124 8.12 -33.99 -11.35
CA GLY A 124 8.52 -33.96 -9.90
C GLY A 124 9.97 -33.53 -9.57
N SER A 125 10.44 -33.34 -8.32
CA SER A 125 9.79 -33.44 -6.99
C SER A 125 10.38 -32.48 -5.92
N TYR A 126 11.02 -31.34 -6.25
CA TYR A 126 11.59 -30.41 -5.24
C TYR A 126 11.52 -28.90 -5.57
N ASP A 127 10.59 -28.45 -6.42
CA ASP A 127 10.61 -27.07 -6.97
C ASP A 127 9.41 -26.17 -6.58
N ASP A 128 8.68 -26.47 -5.51
CA ASP A 128 7.61 -25.58 -5.01
C ASP A 128 8.18 -24.36 -4.25
N GLN A 129 9.49 -24.15 -4.37
CA GLN A 129 10.25 -23.04 -3.81
C GLN A 129 10.95 -22.28 -4.94
N CYS A 130 11.04 -20.97 -4.77
CA CYS A 130 11.80 -20.12 -5.67
C CYS A 130 13.29 -20.41 -5.48
N ALA A 131 13.99 -20.84 -6.54
CA ALA A 131 15.42 -21.18 -6.46
C ALA A 131 16.33 -19.98 -6.13
N THR A 132 15.82 -18.76 -6.18
CA THR A 132 16.56 -17.54 -5.84
C THR A 132 16.50 -17.22 -4.34
N CYS A 133 15.33 -17.26 -3.72
CA CYS A 133 15.14 -16.89 -2.30
C CYS A 133 14.88 -18.07 -1.37
N MET A 134 14.75 -19.28 -1.94
CA MET A 134 14.40 -20.53 -1.25
C MET A 134 13.07 -20.48 -0.47
N GLN A 135 12.19 -19.51 -0.77
CA GLN A 135 10.86 -19.41 -0.18
C GLN A 135 9.81 -20.15 -1.03
N PRO A 136 8.73 -20.65 -0.42
CA PRO A 136 7.63 -21.25 -1.16
C PRO A 136 7.07 -20.33 -2.25
N LEU A 137 6.83 -20.88 -3.45
CA LEU A 137 6.13 -20.17 -4.53
C LEU A 137 4.64 -19.94 -4.18
N ALA A 138 4.07 -20.84 -3.38
CA ALA A 138 2.69 -20.77 -2.88
C ALA A 138 2.54 -19.85 -1.64
N ASN A 139 3.21 -18.70 -1.62
CA ASN A 139 3.17 -17.75 -0.50
C ASN A 139 2.30 -16.51 -0.79
N GLY A 140 1.49 -16.54 -1.85
CA GLY A 140 0.63 -15.44 -2.27
C GLY A 140 1.37 -14.29 -2.99
N MET A 141 2.69 -14.39 -3.12
CA MET A 141 3.47 -13.44 -3.92
C MET A 141 3.27 -13.71 -5.42
N PRO A 142 3.33 -12.67 -6.26
CA PRO A 142 3.29 -12.85 -7.70
C PRO A 142 4.47 -13.70 -8.17
N VAL A 143 4.18 -14.69 -9.01
CA VAL A 143 5.18 -15.52 -9.65
C VAL A 143 5.16 -15.33 -11.16
N LEU A 144 6.28 -15.65 -11.80
CA LEU A 144 6.38 -15.73 -13.25
C LEU A 144 6.93 -17.08 -13.67
N VAL A 145 6.51 -17.52 -14.85
CA VAL A 145 7.08 -18.69 -15.55
C VAL A 145 8.01 -18.19 -16.61
N THR A 146 9.25 -18.65 -16.55
CA THR A 146 10.24 -18.38 -17.58
C THR A 146 9.97 -19.21 -18.85
N VAL A 147 10.56 -18.80 -19.99
CA VAL A 147 10.45 -19.56 -21.25
C VAL A 147 11.05 -20.97 -21.19
N CYS A 148 11.91 -21.26 -20.20
CA CYS A 148 12.42 -22.60 -19.94
C CYS A 148 11.52 -23.43 -19.00
N GLY A 149 10.39 -22.88 -18.54
CA GLY A 149 9.40 -23.58 -17.72
C GLY A 149 9.61 -23.48 -16.21
N HIS A 150 10.64 -22.78 -15.74
CA HIS A 150 10.92 -22.63 -14.30
C HIS A 150 10.19 -21.42 -13.72
N TRP A 151 9.73 -21.57 -12.49
CA TRP A 151 8.95 -20.58 -11.76
C TRP A 151 9.81 -19.81 -10.76
N PHE A 152 9.58 -18.50 -10.66
CA PHE A 152 10.26 -17.63 -9.71
C PHE A 152 9.29 -16.55 -9.22
N HIS A 153 9.55 -15.99 -8.04
CA HIS A 153 8.87 -14.74 -7.66
C HIS A 153 9.29 -13.62 -8.59
N VAL A 154 8.34 -12.76 -8.97
CA VAL A 154 8.62 -11.60 -9.83
C VAL A 154 9.72 -10.72 -9.23
N ASP A 155 9.69 -10.57 -7.90
CA ASP A 155 10.68 -9.79 -7.17
C ASP A 155 12.09 -10.37 -7.32
N CYS A 156 12.22 -11.70 -7.22
CA CYS A 156 13.48 -12.42 -7.35
C CYS A 156 14.08 -12.35 -8.76
N VAL A 157 13.25 -12.43 -9.80
CA VAL A 157 13.75 -12.34 -11.20
C VAL A 157 14.30 -10.96 -11.50
N GLN A 158 13.64 -9.90 -11.02
CA GLN A 158 14.12 -8.54 -11.22
C GLN A 158 15.42 -8.25 -10.45
N GLU A 159 15.56 -8.78 -9.24
CA GLU A 159 16.83 -8.71 -8.50
C GLU A 159 17.94 -9.45 -9.24
N MET A 160 17.64 -10.64 -9.74
CA MET A 160 18.55 -11.46 -10.52
C MET A 160 19.04 -10.73 -11.78
N LEU A 161 18.14 -10.12 -12.54
CA LEU A 161 18.48 -9.28 -13.70
C LEU A 161 19.38 -8.09 -13.35
N SER A 162 19.33 -7.60 -12.12
CA SER A 162 20.15 -6.48 -11.66
C SER A 162 21.55 -6.90 -11.22
N MET A 163 21.75 -8.17 -10.84
CA MET A 163 22.99 -8.65 -10.20
C MET A 163 23.76 -9.70 -11.00
N MET A 164 23.14 -10.45 -11.90
CA MET A 164 23.75 -11.58 -12.60
C MET A 164 23.43 -11.63 -14.10
N SER A 165 24.07 -12.56 -14.82
CA SER A 165 23.83 -12.79 -16.25
C SER A 165 22.41 -13.30 -16.52
N ASP A 166 21.94 -13.10 -17.75
CA ASP A 166 20.64 -13.54 -18.22
C ASP A 166 20.60 -15.07 -18.45
N GLU A 167 20.74 -15.82 -17.36
CA GLU A 167 20.78 -17.28 -17.34
C GLU A 167 19.82 -17.82 -16.27
N CYS A 168 19.11 -18.90 -16.60
CA CYS A 168 18.24 -19.55 -15.62
C CYS A 168 19.07 -20.23 -14.50
N PRO A 169 18.83 -19.92 -13.21
CA PRO A 169 19.55 -20.57 -12.09
C PRO A 169 19.35 -22.09 -12.00
N VAL A 170 18.25 -22.60 -12.57
CA VAL A 170 17.89 -24.02 -12.49
C VAL A 170 18.53 -24.82 -13.64
N CYS A 171 18.38 -24.37 -14.88
CA CYS A 171 18.83 -25.13 -16.06
C CYS A 171 19.94 -24.47 -16.88
N ARG A 172 20.42 -23.28 -16.48
CA ARG A 172 21.48 -22.49 -17.14
C ARG A 172 21.20 -22.13 -18.59
N ARG A 173 19.94 -22.15 -19.03
CA ARG A 173 19.56 -21.64 -20.35
C ARG A 173 19.73 -20.12 -20.37
N GLU A 174 20.47 -19.63 -21.35
CA GLU A 174 20.70 -18.20 -21.60
C GLU A 174 19.46 -17.51 -22.20
N LYS A 175 19.40 -16.18 -22.05
CA LYS A 175 18.40 -15.28 -22.64
C LYS A 175 16.96 -15.55 -22.19
N VAL A 176 16.80 -16.03 -20.97
CA VAL A 176 15.51 -16.46 -20.42
C VAL A 176 14.82 -15.32 -19.67
N LEU A 177 15.57 -14.52 -18.94
CA LEU A 177 15.09 -13.48 -18.03
C LEU A 177 14.89 -12.15 -18.73
N ALA A 178 15.68 -11.80 -19.76
CA ALA A 178 15.43 -10.57 -20.53
C ALA A 178 14.06 -10.62 -21.24
N SER A 179 13.60 -11.80 -21.65
CA SER A 179 12.24 -11.98 -22.20
C SER A 179 11.14 -11.68 -21.17
N CYS A 180 11.48 -11.73 -19.88
CA CYS A 180 10.59 -11.38 -18.77
C CYS A 180 10.70 -9.89 -18.39
N PHE A 181 11.61 -9.11 -18.98
CA PHE A 181 11.79 -7.69 -18.61
C PHE A 181 10.57 -6.84 -19.01
N ASP A 182 9.98 -7.11 -20.19
CA ASP A 182 8.73 -6.50 -20.65
C ASP A 182 7.52 -6.81 -19.75
N VAL A 183 7.70 -7.76 -18.82
CA VAL A 183 6.67 -8.24 -17.91
C VAL A 183 6.65 -7.42 -16.61
N VAL A 184 7.79 -6.87 -16.18
CA VAL A 184 7.92 -6.06 -14.96
C VAL A 184 7.13 -4.75 -15.08
N GLY A 185 7.06 -4.17 -16.27
CA GLY A 185 6.26 -2.98 -16.58
C GLY A 185 4.75 -3.22 -16.77
N ARG A 186 4.26 -4.45 -16.55
CA ARG A 186 2.83 -4.78 -16.64
C ARG A 186 2.15 -4.69 -15.29
N SER A 187 0.84 -4.48 -15.28
CA SER A 187 0.07 -4.56 -14.05
C SER A 187 -0.21 -6.00 -13.67
N ASN A 188 -0.22 -6.29 -12.37
CA ASN A 188 -0.77 -7.53 -11.83
C ASN A 188 -2.17 -7.29 -11.25
N MET A 189 -3.07 -8.25 -11.46
CA MET A 189 -4.43 -8.20 -10.94
C MET A 189 -4.53 -8.95 -9.61
N TYR A 190 -5.25 -8.37 -8.67
CA TYR A 190 -5.46 -8.90 -7.33
C TYR A 190 -6.95 -8.88 -6.98
N ASN A 191 -7.40 -9.97 -6.37
CA ASN A 191 -8.66 -10.03 -5.65
C ASN A 191 -8.39 -9.75 -4.19
N VAL A 192 -9.05 -8.72 -3.65
CA VAL A 192 -8.87 -8.23 -2.28
C VAL A 192 -10.19 -8.35 -1.53
N GLN A 193 -10.14 -8.90 -0.33
CA GLN A 193 -11.26 -8.95 0.61
C GLN A 193 -10.87 -8.14 1.84
N VAL A 194 -11.73 -7.21 2.25
CA VAL A 194 -11.48 -6.31 3.38
C VAL A 194 -12.63 -6.43 4.38
N ASP A 195 -12.29 -6.67 5.63
CA ASP A 195 -13.25 -6.61 6.72
C ASP A 195 -13.67 -5.15 6.96
N CYS A 196 -14.97 -4.88 6.84
CA CYS A 196 -15.54 -3.53 6.94
C CYS A 196 -15.94 -3.21 8.39
N PRO A 197 -15.83 -1.93 8.82
CA PRO A 197 -16.31 -1.52 10.13
C PRO A 197 -17.83 -1.69 10.22
N THR A 198 -18.30 -2.42 11.23
CA THR A 198 -19.74 -2.64 11.47
C THR A 198 -20.43 -1.43 12.10
N ALA A 199 -19.68 -0.59 12.80
CA ALA A 199 -20.19 0.55 13.56
C ALA A 199 -20.50 1.80 12.72
N SER A 200 -20.09 1.84 11.44
CA SER A 200 -20.16 3.05 10.62
C SER A 200 -20.93 2.81 9.32
N LYS A 201 -21.94 3.66 9.07
CA LYS A 201 -22.76 3.64 7.84
C LYS A 201 -21.98 4.11 6.61
N GLU A 202 -20.97 4.94 6.80
CA GLU A 202 -20.11 5.43 5.72
C GLU A 202 -18.66 5.49 6.20
N PHE A 203 -17.73 5.06 5.34
CA PHE A 203 -16.30 5.14 5.60
C PHE A 203 -15.52 5.24 4.29
N ILE A 204 -14.26 5.69 4.36
CA ILE A 204 -13.38 5.77 3.20
C ILE A 204 -12.44 4.57 3.23
N LEU A 205 -12.48 3.77 2.17
CA LEU A 205 -11.54 2.69 1.91
C LEU A 205 -10.42 3.20 1.00
N VAL A 206 -9.17 2.99 1.37
CA VAL A 206 -8.00 3.41 0.60
C VAL A 206 -7.26 2.18 0.10
N VAL A 207 -6.91 2.18 -1.17
CA VAL A 207 -6.13 1.13 -1.83
C VAL A 207 -4.87 1.78 -2.39
N GLY A 208 -3.71 1.27 -1.99
CA GLY A 208 -2.39 1.76 -2.39
C GLY A 208 -1.55 0.72 -3.10
N ALA A 209 -0.56 1.18 -3.86
CA ALA A 209 0.50 0.38 -4.46
C ALA A 209 1.74 0.41 -3.55
N LEU A 210 1.99 -0.69 -2.86
CA LEU A 210 3.11 -0.90 -1.95
C LEU A 210 4.34 -1.39 -2.71
N LEU A 211 5.45 -0.65 -2.61
CA LEU A 211 6.72 -0.93 -3.27
C LEU A 211 7.77 -1.39 -2.26
N THR A 212 7.58 -2.56 -1.68
CA THR A 212 8.56 -3.19 -0.78
C THR A 212 8.89 -4.60 -1.24
N LEU A 213 10.18 -4.97 -1.14
CA LEU A 213 10.67 -6.29 -1.56
C LEU A 213 10.08 -7.42 -0.73
N ASN A 214 9.91 -7.19 0.57
CA ASN A 214 9.28 -8.13 1.49
C ASN A 214 7.73 -8.03 1.47
N GLY A 215 7.17 -7.05 0.76
CA GLY A 215 5.75 -6.74 0.76
C GLY A 215 5.21 -6.14 2.06
N GLU A 216 6.06 -5.82 3.04
CA GLU A 216 5.64 -5.20 4.30
C GLU A 216 5.52 -3.68 4.19
N TYR A 217 4.66 -3.10 5.02
CA TYR A 217 4.51 -1.65 5.12
C TYR A 217 5.30 -1.15 6.33
N ASN A 218 6.31 -0.32 6.09
CA ASN A 218 7.15 0.24 7.15
C ASN A 218 6.79 1.71 7.40
N ASN A 219 6.58 2.47 6.32
CA ASN A 219 6.26 3.90 6.41
C ASN A 219 5.52 4.39 5.15
N PRO A 220 4.91 5.60 5.19
CA PRO A 220 4.10 6.11 4.09
C PRO A 220 4.81 6.21 2.73
N THR A 221 6.13 6.39 2.70
CA THR A 221 6.91 6.47 1.44
C THR A 221 6.99 5.13 0.70
N ASN A 222 6.62 4.01 1.35
CA ASN A 222 6.46 2.73 0.67
C ASN A 222 5.26 2.70 -0.29
N ILE A 223 4.33 3.64 -0.20
CA ILE A 223 3.13 3.71 -1.03
C ILE A 223 3.36 4.70 -2.18
N ALA A 224 3.44 4.19 -3.40
CA ALA A 224 3.78 5.01 -4.57
C ALA A 224 2.57 5.55 -5.33
N ALA A 225 1.41 4.91 -5.18
CA ALA A 225 0.15 5.38 -5.74
C ALA A 225 -1.00 4.96 -4.83
N CYS A 226 -2.10 5.72 -4.81
CA CYS A 226 -3.30 5.34 -4.09
C CYS A 226 -4.58 5.81 -4.76
N ARG A 227 -5.69 5.18 -4.37
CA ARG A 227 -7.07 5.57 -4.68
C ARG A 227 -7.91 5.42 -3.42
N SER A 228 -8.85 6.33 -3.24
CA SER A 228 -9.83 6.28 -2.16
C SER A 228 -11.24 6.04 -2.73
N ILE A 229 -12.05 5.31 -1.98
CA ILE A 229 -13.41 4.93 -2.33
C ILE A 229 -14.28 5.26 -1.12
N LEU A 230 -15.32 6.07 -1.31
CA LEU A 230 -16.35 6.26 -0.29
C LEU A 230 -17.27 5.04 -0.32
N VAL A 231 -17.28 4.28 0.77
CA VAL A 231 -18.14 3.11 0.93
C VAL A 231 -19.34 3.50 1.77
N LYS A 232 -20.53 3.25 1.22
CA LYS A 232 -21.80 3.37 1.94
C LYS A 232 -22.25 1.96 2.32
N HIS A 233 -22.25 1.70 3.61
CA HIS A 233 -22.50 0.38 4.15
C HIS A 233 -23.94 0.30 4.69
N PRO A 234 -24.75 -0.68 4.25
CA PRO A 234 -26.04 -0.95 4.86
C PRO A 234 -25.80 -1.74 6.15
N CYS A 235 -25.29 -1.11 7.22
CA CYS A 235 -25.25 -1.81 8.51
C CYS A 235 -26.69 -2.01 9.03
N VAL A 236 -26.90 -3.20 9.59
CA VAL A 236 -28.17 -3.77 10.09
C VAL A 236 -29.00 -2.73 10.85
N THR A 237 -30.27 -2.61 10.46
CA THR A 237 -31.28 -1.80 11.15
C THR A 237 -31.40 -2.16 12.63
N ASP A 238 -31.53 -1.12 13.45
CA ASP A 238 -31.81 -1.09 14.88
C ASP A 238 -32.55 -2.31 15.45
N PHE A 239 -32.04 -2.81 16.58
CA PHE A 239 -32.76 -3.69 17.51
C PHE A 239 -33.75 -2.91 18.41
N ASP A 240 -34.28 -1.77 17.96
CA ASP A 240 -35.29 -0.97 18.68
C ASP A 240 -36.70 -1.03 18.05
N ALA A 241 -37.02 -2.14 17.38
CA ALA A 241 -38.37 -2.43 16.89
C ALA A 241 -39.12 -3.52 17.70
N VAL A 242 -38.81 -3.69 18.99
CA VAL A 242 -39.56 -4.56 19.91
C VAL A 242 -39.90 -3.83 21.21
N VAL A 243 -40.41 -2.60 21.13
CA VAL A 243 -41.27 -2.03 22.17
C VAL A 243 -42.38 -1.27 21.45
N ASP A 244 -43.61 -1.34 21.95
CA ASP A 244 -44.83 -0.67 21.45
C ASP A 244 -45.65 -1.36 20.33
N ARG A 245 -45.97 -2.65 20.54
CA ARG A 245 -47.28 -3.21 20.12
C ARG A 245 -47.94 -4.06 21.20
N HIS A 246 -48.02 -3.54 22.43
CA HIS A 246 -48.98 -4.04 23.42
C HIS A 246 -49.31 -2.92 24.41
N ASN A 247 -50.03 -1.89 23.96
CA ASN A 247 -50.85 -1.02 24.83
C ASN A 247 -51.82 -0.19 23.98
N SER A 248 -52.77 -0.87 23.33
CA SER A 248 -53.95 -0.24 22.74
C SER A 248 -55.09 -1.24 22.54
N THR A 249 -55.53 -1.86 23.62
CA THR A 249 -56.89 -2.41 23.71
C THR A 249 -57.53 -1.92 25.00
N SER A 250 -57.89 -0.63 25.01
CA SER A 250 -58.92 -0.10 25.91
C SER A 250 -60.28 -0.31 25.25
N SER A 251 -61.12 -1.09 25.93
CA SER A 251 -62.53 -0.82 26.18
C SER A 251 -63.26 0.14 25.24
N GLN A 252 -64.19 -0.41 24.46
CA GLN A 252 -65.59 0.03 24.39
C GLN A 252 -66.28 -0.63 23.18
N LYS A 253 -67.19 -1.58 23.46
CA LYS A 253 -68.44 -1.78 22.72
C LYS A 253 -69.34 -2.69 23.53
N GLN A 254 -70.22 -2.05 24.27
CA GLN A 254 -71.42 -2.62 24.87
C GLN A 254 -72.57 -2.14 23.99
N LEU A 255 -73.29 -3.05 23.34
CA LEU A 255 -74.65 -2.85 22.82
C LEU A 255 -75.21 -4.23 22.47
N LEU A 256 -76.28 -4.56 23.20
CA LEU A 256 -77.12 -5.78 23.23
C LEU A 256 -76.60 -6.94 24.07
#